data_AF-A0A4Q0VJZ3-F1
#
_entry.id   AF-A0A4Q0VJZ3-F1
#
_cell.length_a   1.000
_cell.length_b   1.000
_cell.length_c   1.000
_cell.angle_alpha   90.00
_cell.angle_beta   90.00
_cell.angle_gamma   90.00
#
_symmetry.space_group_name_H-M   'P 1'
#
loop_
_entity.id
_entity.type
_entity.pdbx_description
1 polymer ?
#
loop_
_entity_poly.entity_id
_entity_poly.type
_entity_poly.pdbx_seq_one_letter_code
_entity_poly.pdbx_strand_id
1 'polypeptide(L)'
;MTGLDHRLLYNRWHRGVRGDELGAKAPKKILTEYKGEKRTLYGIAKMTDTSYPVILHRYNQGYRGDELGRDQSQNATHNLLLIDYKGKKRTLSEISKMTGLDHRLLYNRWHRGVRGDELGAKLQKAPKKILTEYKGEKRTLYRIAKMTGTSYPVILHRYNHGYRGDDLGRDQSRSAARNLHLIDYKGKQMTLYEIAKDAEVTYQTVWNRYNQGFRGTALTAKRYDLDKDDTPTEKK
;
A
#
# COMPACT_ATOMS: atom_id res chain seq x y z
N MET A 1 -38.02 -13.32 15.57
CA MET A 1 -37.26 -13.96 14.46
C MET A 1 -37.60 -13.25 13.16
N THR A 2 -36.62 -12.66 12.48
CA THR A 2 -36.81 -11.63 11.41
C THR A 2 -37.28 -12.16 10.05
N GLY A 3 -37.53 -13.46 9.89
CA GLY A 3 -37.99 -14.07 8.63
C GLY A 3 -36.99 -13.93 7.46
N LEU A 4 -35.74 -13.55 7.74
CA LEU A 4 -34.69 -13.34 6.74
C LEU A 4 -33.86 -14.61 6.55
N ASP A 5 -33.55 -14.92 5.30
CA ASP A 5 -32.71 -16.05 4.89
C ASP A 5 -31.37 -16.07 5.65
N HIS A 6 -31.05 -17.21 6.27
CA HIS A 6 -29.83 -17.43 7.04
C HIS A 6 -28.56 -17.11 6.24
N ARG A 7 -28.56 -17.39 4.92
CA ARG A 7 -27.41 -17.08 4.04
C ARG A 7 -27.19 -15.58 3.87
N LEU A 8 -28.26 -14.79 3.85
CA LEU A 8 -28.20 -13.33 3.77
C LEU A 8 -27.61 -12.73 5.05
N LEU A 9 -28.03 -13.24 6.21
CA LEU A 9 -27.50 -12.82 7.52
C LEU A 9 -26.00 -13.15 7.65
N TYR A 10 -25.60 -14.37 7.24
CA TYR A 10 -24.20 -14.80 7.22
C TYR A 10 -23.31 -13.89 6.37
N ASN A 11 -23.73 -13.59 5.13
CA ASN A 11 -22.97 -12.71 4.24
C ASN A 11 -22.84 -11.27 4.76
N ARG A 12 -23.88 -10.76 5.43
CA ARG A 12 -23.86 -9.42 6.05
C ARG A 12 -22.90 -9.38 7.25
N TRP A 13 -22.92 -10.42 8.07
CA TRP A 13 -22.01 -10.52 9.20
C TRP A 13 -20.54 -10.60 8.75
N HIS A 14 -20.24 -11.38 7.71
CA HIS A 14 -18.88 -11.46 7.15
C HIS A 14 -18.40 -10.15 6.50
N ARG A 15 -19.31 -9.27 6.07
CA ARG A 15 -18.99 -7.93 5.54
C ARG A 15 -18.93 -6.85 6.63
N GLY A 16 -19.01 -7.22 7.90
CA GLY A 16 -18.87 -6.29 9.03
C GLY A 16 -20.15 -5.55 9.44
N VAL A 17 -21.32 -5.89 8.88
CA VAL A 17 -22.61 -5.30 9.30
C VAL A 17 -23.00 -5.87 10.67
N ARG A 18 -23.38 -5.03 11.63
CA ARG A 18 -23.66 -5.39 13.02
C ARG A 18 -24.92 -4.67 13.53
N GLY A 19 -25.44 -5.12 14.67
CA GLY A 19 -26.61 -4.52 15.32
C GLY A 19 -27.89 -4.62 14.51
N ASP A 20 -28.77 -3.63 14.66
CA ASP A 20 -30.11 -3.58 14.04
C ASP A 20 -30.07 -3.63 12.51
N GLU A 21 -28.95 -3.21 11.90
CA GLU A 21 -28.72 -3.27 10.46
C GLU A 21 -28.60 -4.69 9.92
N LEU A 22 -28.21 -5.66 10.75
CA LEU A 22 -28.09 -7.07 10.36
C LEU A 22 -29.48 -7.63 9.96
N GLY A 23 -30.51 -7.27 10.73
CA GLY A 23 -31.90 -7.67 10.54
C GLY A 23 -32.73 -6.74 9.66
N ALA A 24 -32.15 -5.66 9.11
CA ALA A 24 -32.89 -4.70 8.28
C ALA A 24 -33.38 -5.34 6.97
N LYS A 25 -34.68 -5.19 6.67
CA LYS A 25 -35.27 -5.63 5.38
C LYS A 25 -34.47 -5.00 4.23
N ALA A 26 -34.25 -5.78 3.16
CA ALA A 26 -33.39 -5.39 2.04
C ALA A 26 -33.70 -3.95 1.54
N PRO A 27 -32.68 -3.18 1.12
CA PRO A 27 -32.89 -1.80 0.71
C PRO A 27 -33.95 -1.75 -0.39
N LYS A 28 -34.91 -0.81 -0.25
CA LYS A 28 -35.96 -0.55 -1.24
C LYS A 28 -35.32 -0.47 -2.62
N LYS A 29 -35.89 -1.22 -3.59
CA LYS A 29 -35.45 -1.19 -4.99
C LYS A 29 -35.37 0.27 -5.43
N ILE A 30 -34.16 0.74 -5.78
CA ILE A 30 -33.95 2.12 -6.21
C ILE A 30 -34.66 2.30 -7.56
N LEU A 31 -35.69 3.15 -7.56
CA LEU A 31 -36.45 3.55 -8.73
C LEU A 31 -35.92 4.90 -9.22
N THR A 32 -35.70 5.01 -10.51
CA THR A 32 -35.27 6.25 -11.18
C THR A 32 -35.95 6.37 -12.53
N GLU A 33 -36.02 7.58 -13.04
CA GLU A 33 -36.57 7.84 -14.37
C GLU A 33 -35.52 7.52 -15.44
N TYR A 34 -35.90 6.72 -16.42
CA TYR A 34 -35.05 6.27 -17.52
C TYR A 34 -35.89 6.14 -18.79
N LYS A 35 -35.53 6.89 -19.86
CA LYS A 35 -36.32 7.00 -21.09
C LYS A 35 -37.79 7.37 -20.85
N GLY A 36 -38.04 8.32 -19.95
CA GLY A 36 -39.39 8.82 -19.62
C GLY A 36 -40.25 7.88 -18.75
N GLU A 37 -39.71 6.74 -18.29
CA GLU A 37 -40.42 5.80 -17.42
C GLU A 37 -39.69 5.57 -16.10
N LYS A 38 -40.45 5.35 -15.01
CA LYS A 38 -39.88 4.93 -13.72
C LYS A 38 -39.44 3.47 -13.79
N ARG A 39 -38.13 3.23 -13.79
CA ARG A 39 -37.53 1.89 -13.84
C ARG A 39 -36.62 1.65 -12.64
N THR A 40 -36.45 0.38 -12.29
CA THR A 40 -35.45 0.00 -11.28
C THR A 40 -34.05 0.00 -11.90
N LEU A 41 -33.01 0.27 -11.12
CA LEU A 41 -31.62 0.15 -11.60
C LEU A 41 -31.32 -1.23 -12.21
N TYR A 42 -31.92 -2.29 -11.65
CA TYR A 42 -31.82 -3.64 -12.21
C TYR A 42 -32.55 -3.79 -13.55
N GLY A 43 -33.73 -3.18 -13.69
CA GLY A 43 -34.45 -3.14 -14.97
C GLY A 43 -33.66 -2.41 -16.06
N ILE A 44 -33.00 -1.30 -15.70
CA ILE A 44 -32.12 -0.54 -16.61
C ILE A 44 -30.91 -1.38 -17.01
N ALA A 45 -30.25 -2.05 -16.06
CA ALA A 45 -29.14 -2.97 -16.31
C ALA A 45 -29.50 -4.05 -17.34
N LYS A 46 -30.64 -4.74 -17.14
CA LYS A 46 -31.14 -5.75 -18.08
C LYS A 46 -31.49 -5.19 -19.45
N MET A 47 -32.06 -3.98 -19.51
CA MET A 47 -32.46 -3.34 -20.76
C MET A 47 -31.27 -2.86 -21.61
N THR A 48 -30.17 -2.50 -20.95
CA THR A 48 -28.97 -1.92 -21.58
C THR A 48 -27.82 -2.91 -21.71
N ASP A 49 -28.09 -4.19 -21.43
CA ASP A 49 -27.09 -5.26 -21.34
C ASP A 49 -25.84 -4.87 -20.52
N THR A 50 -26.05 -4.05 -19.49
CA THR A 50 -24.98 -3.51 -18.63
C THR A 50 -25.10 -4.11 -17.24
N SER A 51 -23.98 -4.44 -16.61
CA SER A 51 -24.02 -5.04 -15.26
C SER A 51 -24.64 -4.10 -14.21
N TYR A 52 -25.45 -4.66 -13.30
CA TYR A 52 -26.08 -3.90 -12.21
C TYR A 52 -25.08 -3.08 -11.36
N PRO A 53 -23.89 -3.60 -10.98
CA PRO A 53 -22.90 -2.81 -10.25
C PRO A 53 -22.46 -1.53 -10.99
N VAL A 54 -22.34 -1.58 -12.31
CA VAL A 54 -21.97 -0.42 -13.14
C VAL A 54 -23.09 0.63 -13.12
N ILE A 55 -24.34 0.21 -13.30
CA ILE A 55 -25.51 1.10 -13.22
C ILE A 55 -25.63 1.73 -11.82
N LEU A 56 -25.43 0.94 -10.76
CA LEU A 56 -25.45 1.42 -9.38
C LEU A 56 -24.33 2.44 -9.10
N HIS A 57 -23.12 2.16 -9.57
CA HIS A 57 -22.00 3.09 -9.45
C HIS A 57 -22.32 4.43 -10.12
N ARG A 58 -22.85 4.41 -11.35
CA ARG A 58 -23.26 5.63 -12.08
C ARG A 58 -24.35 6.40 -11.35
N TYR A 59 -25.36 5.70 -10.83
CA TYR A 59 -26.40 6.34 -10.03
C TYR A 59 -25.82 7.06 -8.80
N ASN A 60 -24.85 6.43 -8.11
CA ASN A 60 -24.16 7.03 -6.97
C ASN A 60 -23.25 8.21 -7.36
N GLN A 61 -22.73 8.23 -8.59
CA GLN A 61 -21.97 9.35 -9.15
C GLN A 61 -22.87 10.51 -9.65
N GLY A 62 -24.20 10.37 -9.54
CA GLY A 62 -25.15 11.42 -9.90
C GLY A 62 -25.69 11.37 -11.32
N TYR A 63 -25.25 10.42 -12.16
CA TYR A 63 -25.83 10.22 -13.51
C TYR A 63 -27.31 9.89 -13.41
N ARG A 64 -28.14 10.39 -14.33
CA ARG A 64 -29.61 10.19 -14.37
C ARG A 64 -30.08 10.03 -15.82
N GLY A 65 -31.32 9.55 -16.02
CA GLY A 65 -31.90 9.41 -17.35
C GLY A 65 -31.06 8.53 -18.27
N ASP A 66 -30.98 8.87 -19.55
CA ASP A 66 -30.31 8.04 -20.57
C ASP A 66 -28.81 7.81 -20.29
N GLU A 67 -28.16 8.68 -19.52
CA GLU A 67 -26.76 8.56 -19.13
C GLU A 67 -26.51 7.34 -18.21
N LEU A 68 -27.53 6.87 -17.49
CA LEU A 68 -27.41 5.71 -16.61
C LEU A 68 -27.01 4.45 -17.39
N GLY A 69 -27.66 4.24 -18.53
CA GLY A 69 -27.55 3.05 -19.37
C GLY A 69 -26.66 3.23 -20.59
N ARG A 70 -25.93 4.35 -20.67
CA ARG A 70 -25.05 4.63 -21.81
C ARG A 70 -23.96 3.55 -21.88
N ASP A 71 -23.83 2.93 -23.04
CA ASP A 71 -22.78 1.95 -23.28
C ASP A 71 -21.42 2.66 -23.32
N GLN A 72 -20.53 2.31 -22.40
CA GLN A 72 -19.16 2.80 -22.38
C GLN A 72 -18.21 1.87 -23.14
N SER A 73 -18.68 0.76 -23.72
CA SER A 73 -17.90 0.00 -24.70
C SER A 73 -17.62 0.84 -25.95
N GLN A 74 -18.54 1.77 -26.30
CA GLN A 74 -18.31 2.82 -27.29
C GLN A 74 -17.43 3.97 -26.76
N ASN A 75 -17.28 4.08 -25.43
CA ASN A 75 -16.23 4.89 -24.79
C ASN A 75 -14.89 4.14 -24.67
N ALA A 76 -14.72 3.00 -25.37
CA ALA A 76 -13.41 2.53 -25.80
C ALA A 76 -12.75 3.48 -26.83
N THR A 77 -13.28 4.70 -27.02
CA THR A 77 -12.47 5.91 -27.13
C THR A 77 -11.66 6.14 -25.84
N HIS A 78 -10.86 5.14 -25.48
CA HIS A 78 -9.84 5.23 -24.46
C HIS A 78 -8.94 6.40 -24.85
N ASN A 79 -9.09 7.55 -24.18
CA ASN A 79 -8.17 8.69 -24.19
C ASN A 79 -7.32 8.78 -25.47
N LEU A 80 -7.86 9.34 -26.56
CA LEU A 80 -7.11 9.73 -27.75
C LEU A 80 -6.20 10.92 -27.40
N LEU A 81 -5.31 10.74 -26.42
CA LEU A 81 -4.22 11.65 -26.15
C LEU A 81 -3.27 11.53 -27.34
N LEU A 82 -3.54 12.36 -28.34
CA LEU A 82 -2.69 12.58 -29.49
C LEU A 82 -1.46 13.34 -29.03
N ILE A 83 -0.32 12.67 -29.10
CA ILE A 83 0.99 13.23 -28.75
C ILE A 83 1.84 13.36 -30.00
N ASP A 84 2.67 14.39 -30.05
CA ASP A 84 3.62 14.55 -31.13
C ASP A 84 4.75 13.52 -31.00
N TYR A 85 4.82 12.63 -31.99
CA TYR A 85 5.82 11.58 -32.07
C TYR A 85 6.29 11.44 -33.53
N LYS A 86 7.58 11.63 -33.77
CA LYS A 86 8.18 11.64 -35.12
C LYS A 86 7.50 12.63 -36.08
N GLY A 87 7.20 13.83 -35.59
CA GLY A 87 6.57 14.90 -36.37
C GLY A 87 5.11 14.62 -36.77
N LYS A 88 4.45 13.63 -36.17
CA LYS A 88 3.02 13.33 -36.39
C LYS A 88 2.30 13.17 -35.05
N LYS A 89 1.04 13.60 -35.00
CA LYS A 89 0.14 13.32 -33.88
C LYS A 89 -0.24 11.84 -33.89
N ARG A 90 0.13 11.13 -32.83
CA ARG A 90 -0.09 9.69 -32.66
C ARG A 90 -0.60 9.38 -31.26
N THR A 91 -1.35 8.32 -31.12
CA THR A 91 -1.74 7.77 -29.82
C THR A 91 -0.64 6.88 -29.25
N LEU A 92 -0.60 6.70 -27.93
CA LEU A 92 0.32 5.75 -27.29
C LEU A 92 0.13 4.31 -27.81
N SER A 93 -1.10 3.93 -28.15
CA SER A 93 -1.42 2.63 -28.77
C SER A 93 -0.80 2.47 -30.16
N GLU A 94 -0.84 3.51 -30.99
CA GLU A 94 -0.17 3.49 -32.31
C GLU A 94 1.35 3.42 -32.12
N ILE A 95 1.92 4.19 -31.20
CA ILE A 95 3.35 4.17 -30.90
C ILE A 95 3.78 2.80 -30.37
N SER A 96 2.96 2.16 -29.55
CA SER A 96 3.16 0.78 -29.07
C SER A 96 3.29 -0.20 -30.24
N LYS A 97 2.34 -0.17 -31.18
CA LYS A 97 2.36 -1.01 -32.39
C LYS A 97 3.58 -0.72 -33.27
N MET A 98 3.97 0.55 -33.43
CA MET A 98 5.12 0.95 -34.26
C MET A 98 6.48 0.55 -33.65
N THR A 99 6.62 0.64 -32.33
CA THR A 99 7.90 0.43 -31.63
C THR A 99 8.07 -0.99 -31.10
N GLY A 100 6.96 -1.73 -30.99
CA GLY A 100 6.89 -3.03 -30.31
C GLY A 100 7.03 -2.92 -28.79
N LEU A 101 6.86 -1.72 -28.22
CA LEU A 101 6.90 -1.48 -26.78
C LEU A 101 5.52 -1.60 -26.16
N ASP A 102 5.46 -2.12 -24.93
CA ASP A 102 4.22 -2.24 -24.18
C ASP A 102 3.54 -0.88 -23.92
N HIS A 103 2.22 -0.83 -24.07
CA HIS A 103 1.44 0.40 -23.88
C HIS A 103 1.62 0.99 -22.46
N ARG A 104 1.66 0.14 -21.42
CA ARG A 104 1.82 0.59 -20.03
C ARG A 104 3.22 1.18 -19.82
N LEU A 105 4.24 0.64 -20.47
CA LEU A 105 5.59 1.23 -20.46
C LEU A 105 5.59 2.63 -21.08
N LEU A 106 4.97 2.80 -22.26
CA LEU A 106 4.87 4.09 -22.95
C LEU A 106 4.07 5.11 -22.13
N TYR A 107 2.96 4.68 -21.54
CA TYR A 107 2.14 5.50 -20.64
C TYR A 107 2.94 6.01 -19.44
N ASN A 108 3.70 5.14 -18.77
CA ASN A 108 4.55 5.52 -17.65
C ASN A 108 5.64 6.53 -18.06
N ARG A 109 6.26 6.35 -19.23
CA ARG A 109 7.26 7.28 -19.77
C ARG A 109 6.63 8.65 -20.04
N TRP A 110 5.47 8.66 -20.69
CA TRP A 110 4.75 9.90 -20.98
C TRP A 110 4.33 10.63 -19.69
N HIS A 111 3.83 9.93 -18.68
CA HIS A 111 3.52 10.52 -17.38
C HIS A 111 4.74 11.08 -16.65
N ARG A 112 5.93 10.54 -16.90
CA ARG A 112 7.21 11.05 -16.37
C ARG A 112 7.80 12.19 -17.19
N GLY A 113 7.10 12.69 -18.21
CA GLY A 113 7.56 13.80 -19.04
C GLY A 113 8.46 13.40 -20.22
N VAL A 114 8.67 12.11 -20.49
CA VAL A 114 9.45 11.66 -21.66
C VAL A 114 8.64 11.92 -22.94
N ARG A 115 9.27 12.51 -23.96
CA ARG A 115 8.62 12.95 -25.22
C ARG A 115 9.47 12.57 -26.43
N GLY A 116 8.92 12.76 -27.63
CA GLY A 116 9.64 12.56 -28.88
C GLY A 116 10.17 11.14 -29.07
N ASP A 117 11.29 10.98 -29.74
CA ASP A 117 11.87 9.67 -30.09
C ASP A 117 12.25 8.83 -28.87
N GLU A 118 12.64 9.47 -27.76
CA GLU A 118 12.96 8.79 -26.50
C GLU A 118 11.78 8.02 -25.93
N LEU A 119 10.56 8.49 -26.19
CA LEU A 119 9.35 7.80 -25.76
C LEU A 119 9.28 6.38 -26.34
N GLY A 120 9.67 6.22 -27.60
CA GLY A 120 9.67 4.95 -28.32
C GLY A 120 11.01 4.21 -28.33
N ALA A 121 12.03 4.73 -27.64
CA ALA A 121 13.33 4.09 -27.58
C ALA A 121 13.24 2.73 -26.88
N LYS A 122 13.68 1.66 -27.54
CA LYS A 122 13.77 0.33 -26.92
C LYS A 122 14.68 0.44 -25.69
N LEU A 123 14.24 -0.12 -24.55
CA LEU A 123 15.12 -0.22 -23.39
C LEU A 123 16.40 -0.92 -23.84
N GLN A 124 17.55 -0.26 -23.67
CA GLN A 124 18.82 -0.96 -23.79
C GLN A 124 18.79 -2.14 -22.82
N LYS A 125 18.92 -3.35 -23.38
CA LYS A 125 18.74 -4.61 -22.66
C LYS A 125 19.69 -4.69 -21.46
N ALA A 126 19.10 -5.10 -20.34
CA ALA A 126 19.66 -5.53 -19.07
C ALA A 126 20.39 -4.45 -18.24
N PRO A 127 20.11 -4.33 -16.93
CA PRO A 127 21.04 -3.66 -16.03
C PRO A 127 22.39 -4.36 -16.19
N LYS A 128 23.45 -3.58 -16.45
CA LYS A 128 24.84 -4.08 -16.42
C LYS A 128 24.95 -5.01 -15.21
N LYS A 129 25.33 -6.27 -15.44
CA LYS A 129 25.55 -7.22 -14.34
C LYS A 129 26.56 -6.58 -13.39
N ILE A 130 26.10 -6.13 -12.23
CA ILE A 130 26.96 -5.48 -11.25
C ILE A 130 27.89 -6.57 -10.72
N LEU A 131 29.16 -6.47 -11.11
CA LEU A 131 30.25 -7.29 -10.63
C LEU A 131 30.92 -6.55 -9.48
N THR A 132 31.07 -7.23 -8.36
CA THR A 132 31.82 -6.73 -7.20
C THR A 132 32.71 -7.85 -6.70
N GLU A 133 33.79 -7.47 -6.05
CA GLU A 133 34.62 -8.42 -5.33
C GLU A 133 33.88 -8.91 -4.08
N TYR A 134 33.86 -10.23 -3.89
CA TYR A 134 33.24 -10.91 -2.76
C TYR A 134 34.02 -12.19 -2.48
N LYS A 135 34.57 -12.31 -1.26
CA LYS A 135 35.48 -13.41 -0.88
C LYS A 135 36.66 -13.61 -1.84
N GLY A 136 37.29 -12.53 -2.26
CA GLY A 136 38.46 -12.55 -3.15
C GLY A 136 38.17 -12.85 -4.63
N GLU A 137 36.89 -13.00 -5.02
CA GLU A 137 36.52 -13.22 -6.42
C GLU A 137 35.53 -12.16 -6.93
N LYS A 138 35.62 -11.81 -8.22
CA LYS A 138 34.61 -10.99 -8.89
C LYS A 138 33.33 -11.80 -9.12
N ARG A 139 32.27 -11.47 -8.39
CA ARG A 139 30.97 -12.16 -8.46
C ARG A 139 29.85 -11.15 -8.79
N THR A 140 28.76 -11.64 -9.39
CA THR A 140 27.56 -10.81 -9.57
C THR A 140 26.78 -10.70 -8.27
N LEU A 141 26.07 -9.59 -8.06
CA LEU A 141 25.17 -9.44 -6.90
C LEU A 141 24.16 -10.59 -6.78
N TYR A 142 23.67 -11.11 -7.91
CA TYR A 142 22.78 -12.27 -7.95
C TYR A 142 23.45 -13.56 -7.43
N ARG A 143 24.71 -13.78 -7.79
CA ARG A 143 25.46 -14.95 -7.30
C ARG A 143 25.76 -14.83 -5.81
N ILE A 144 26.07 -13.62 -5.33
CA ILE A 144 26.26 -13.34 -3.91
C ILE A 144 24.97 -13.58 -3.12
N ALA A 145 23.82 -13.09 -3.62
CA ALA A 145 22.50 -13.36 -3.05
C ALA A 145 22.23 -14.87 -2.90
N LYS A 146 22.47 -15.65 -3.96
CA LYS A 146 22.31 -17.11 -3.92
C LYS A 146 23.26 -17.79 -2.93
N MET A 147 24.52 -17.36 -2.85
CA MET A 147 25.53 -17.94 -1.94
C MET A 147 25.26 -17.63 -0.46
N THR A 148 24.62 -16.50 -0.18
CA THR A 148 24.39 -16.00 1.19
C THR A 148 22.97 -16.29 1.69
N GLY A 149 22.10 -16.82 0.84
CA GLY A 149 20.68 -16.98 1.14
C GLY A 149 19.93 -15.64 1.30
N THR A 150 20.56 -14.51 0.97
CA THR A 150 19.97 -13.17 1.07
C THR A 150 19.27 -12.81 -0.24
N SER A 151 18.13 -12.13 -0.19
CA SER A 151 17.41 -11.75 -1.42
C SER A 151 18.21 -10.74 -2.26
N TYR A 152 18.09 -10.83 -3.59
CA TYR A 152 18.77 -9.92 -4.51
C TYR A 152 18.49 -8.43 -4.23
N PRO A 153 17.24 -8.00 -3.94
CA PRO A 153 16.96 -6.60 -3.60
C PRO A 153 17.74 -6.09 -2.38
N VAL A 154 17.96 -6.93 -1.37
CA VAL A 154 18.73 -6.57 -0.16
C VAL A 154 20.21 -6.40 -0.49
N ILE A 155 20.78 -7.33 -1.26
CA ILE A 155 22.16 -7.23 -1.73
C ILE A 155 22.36 -5.97 -2.60
N LEU A 156 21.41 -5.67 -3.50
CA LEU A 156 21.44 -4.48 -4.35
C LEU A 156 21.35 -3.19 -3.52
N HIS A 157 20.45 -3.15 -2.53
CA HIS A 157 20.35 -2.03 -1.60
C HIS A 157 21.68 -1.77 -0.89
N ARG A 158 22.31 -2.81 -0.34
CA ARG A 158 23.62 -2.70 0.33
C ARG A 158 24.72 -2.22 -0.62
N TYR A 159 24.78 -2.77 -1.82
CA TYR A 159 25.73 -2.30 -2.82
C TYR A 159 25.57 -0.80 -3.12
N ASN A 160 24.33 -0.34 -3.28
CA ASN A 160 24.04 1.08 -3.52
C ASN A 160 24.37 1.98 -2.33
N HIS A 161 24.40 1.43 -1.10
CA HIS A 161 24.81 2.13 0.12
C HIS A 161 26.30 1.97 0.44
N GLY A 162 27.11 1.54 -0.53
CA GLY A 162 28.57 1.49 -0.39
C GLY A 162 29.13 0.24 0.29
N TYR A 163 28.29 -0.69 0.77
CA TYR A 163 28.78 -1.96 1.33
C TYR A 163 29.49 -2.77 0.24
N ARG A 164 30.61 -3.43 0.57
CA ARG A 164 31.44 -4.23 -0.35
C ARG A 164 31.96 -5.47 0.39
N GLY A 165 32.51 -6.43 -0.35
CA GLY A 165 33.10 -7.63 0.24
C GLY A 165 32.10 -8.39 1.13
N ASP A 166 32.56 -8.94 2.25
CA ASP A 166 31.75 -9.79 3.12
C ASP A 166 30.53 -9.10 3.73
N ASP A 167 30.60 -7.78 3.97
CA ASP A 167 29.47 -7.00 4.48
C ASP A 167 28.28 -6.95 3.51
N LEU A 168 28.54 -7.18 2.22
CA LEU A 168 27.49 -7.29 1.21
C LEU A 168 26.56 -8.47 1.50
N GLY A 169 27.15 -9.61 1.89
CA GLY A 169 26.49 -10.88 2.13
C GLY A 169 26.13 -11.15 3.59
N ARG A 170 26.46 -10.22 4.49
CA ARG A 170 26.26 -10.39 5.94
C ARG A 170 24.78 -10.59 6.26
N ASP A 171 24.46 -11.67 6.93
CA ASP A 171 23.09 -11.96 7.32
C ASP A 171 22.64 -10.96 8.39
N GLN A 172 21.78 -10.02 8.01
CA GLN A 172 21.13 -9.11 8.95
C GLN A 172 19.81 -9.69 9.47
N SER A 173 19.35 -10.86 8.96
CA SER A 173 18.18 -11.56 9.50
C SER A 173 18.47 -12.18 10.88
N ARG A 174 19.74 -12.35 11.24
CA ARG A 174 20.20 -12.34 12.64
C ARG A 174 20.15 -10.93 13.25
N SER A 175 19.01 -10.27 13.06
CA SER A 175 18.56 -9.11 13.84
C SER A 175 18.27 -9.48 15.30
N ALA A 176 18.94 -10.48 15.86
CA ALA A 176 19.08 -10.59 17.31
C ALA A 176 19.80 -9.35 17.86
N ALA A 177 20.69 -8.72 17.09
CA ALA A 177 21.41 -7.52 17.51
C ALA A 177 20.70 -6.19 17.17
N ARG A 178 19.62 -6.20 16.37
CA ARG A 178 19.08 -4.94 15.79
C ARG A 178 18.04 -4.22 16.63
N ASN A 179 17.68 -4.71 17.81
CA ASN A 179 16.78 -4.02 18.74
C ASN A 179 17.04 -4.31 20.23
N LEU A 180 18.26 -4.71 20.64
CA LEU A 180 18.63 -4.66 22.05
C LEU A 180 19.24 -3.29 22.34
N HIS A 181 18.42 -2.23 22.30
CA HIS A 181 18.82 -0.97 22.93
C HIS A 181 18.79 -1.22 24.45
N LEU A 182 19.93 -1.69 24.96
CA LEU A 182 20.15 -1.89 26.39
C LEU A 182 20.23 -0.52 27.05
N ILE A 183 19.42 -0.34 28.07
CA ILE A 183 19.42 0.86 28.90
C ILE A 183 19.62 0.46 30.34
N ASP A 184 20.18 1.38 31.12
CA ASP A 184 20.27 1.18 32.56
C ASP A 184 18.88 1.30 33.18
N TYR A 185 18.43 0.22 33.81
CA TYR A 185 17.18 0.14 34.53
C TYR A 185 17.42 -0.64 35.83
N LYS A 186 17.21 0.04 36.97
CA LYS A 186 17.51 -0.50 38.32
C LYS A 186 18.96 -1.02 38.44
N GLY A 187 19.93 -0.35 37.79
CA GLY A 187 21.34 -0.72 37.83
C GLY A 187 21.69 -1.96 36.99
N LYS A 188 20.81 -2.39 36.08
CA LYS A 188 21.04 -3.49 35.13
C LYS A 188 20.87 -3.00 33.70
N GLN A 189 21.69 -3.52 32.80
CA GLN A 189 21.52 -3.32 31.36
C GLN A 189 20.38 -4.22 30.87
N MET A 190 19.24 -3.62 30.56
CA MET A 190 18.04 -4.32 30.11
C MET A 190 17.45 -3.67 28.87
N THR A 191 16.79 -4.45 28.04
CA THR A 191 16.01 -3.92 26.92
C THR A 191 14.65 -3.40 27.36
N LEU A 192 14.06 -2.50 26.57
CA LEU A 192 12.69 -2.03 26.79
C LEU A 192 11.66 -3.18 26.87
N TYR A 193 11.91 -4.29 26.18
CA TYR A 193 11.07 -5.48 26.25
C TYR A 193 11.23 -6.24 27.57
N GLU A 194 12.46 -6.42 28.04
CA GLU A 194 12.73 -7.04 29.34
C GLU A 194 12.21 -6.18 30.50
N ILE A 195 12.31 -4.86 30.39
CA ILE A 195 11.77 -3.90 31.36
C ILE A 195 10.23 -3.98 31.43
N ALA A 196 9.58 -4.05 30.26
CA ALA A 196 8.14 -4.24 30.17
C ALA A 196 7.68 -5.53 30.86
N LYS A 197 8.43 -6.63 30.66
CA LYS A 197 8.17 -7.93 31.29
C LYS A 197 8.43 -7.90 32.80
N ASP A 198 9.52 -7.30 33.26
CA ASP A 198 9.89 -7.19 34.69
C ASP A 198 8.87 -6.38 35.50
N ALA A 199 8.33 -5.32 34.91
CA ALA A 199 7.39 -4.44 35.58
C ALA A 199 5.91 -4.78 35.32
N GLU A 200 5.61 -5.82 34.55
CA GLU A 200 4.26 -6.19 34.11
C GLU A 200 3.51 -5.05 33.41
N VAL A 201 4.23 -4.26 32.60
CA VAL A 201 3.68 -3.14 31.81
C VAL A 201 3.80 -3.46 30.32
N THR A 202 2.89 -2.92 29.49
CA THR A 202 2.97 -3.14 28.04
C THR A 202 4.22 -2.50 27.43
N TYR A 203 4.84 -3.19 26.46
CA TYR A 203 6.01 -2.68 25.71
C TYR A 203 5.79 -1.28 25.14
N GLN A 204 4.59 -1.02 24.61
CA GLN A 204 4.24 0.27 24.02
C GLN A 204 4.33 1.43 25.03
N THR A 205 3.98 1.18 26.29
CA THR A 205 4.06 2.20 27.36
C THR A 205 5.52 2.56 27.64
N VAL A 206 6.37 1.55 27.77
CA VAL A 206 7.81 1.72 28.00
C VAL A 206 8.48 2.41 26.79
N TRP A 207 8.12 2.02 25.57
CA TRP A 207 8.61 2.63 24.32
C TRP A 207 8.23 4.11 24.20
N ASN A 208 6.97 4.45 24.47
CA ASN A 208 6.49 5.83 24.39
C ASN A 208 7.20 6.73 25.41
N ARG A 209 7.37 6.25 26.65
CA ARG A 209 8.08 6.99 27.71
C ARG A 209 9.56 7.15 27.41
N TYR A 210 10.19 6.11 26.87
CA TYR A 210 11.59 6.18 26.45
C TYR A 210 11.80 7.26 25.36
N ASN A 211 10.89 7.32 24.37
CA ASN A 211 10.90 8.36 23.32
C ASN A 211 10.56 9.77 23.84
N GLN A 212 9.83 9.87 24.96
CA GLN A 212 9.57 11.13 25.66
C GLN A 212 10.73 11.56 26.57
N GLY A 213 11.82 10.77 26.64
CA GLY A 213 13.01 11.11 27.41
C GLY A 213 13.07 10.55 28.83
N PHE A 214 12.05 9.83 29.29
CA PHE A 214 12.07 9.17 30.61
C PHE A 214 13.14 8.07 30.66
N ARG A 215 13.79 7.91 31.81
CA ARG A 215 14.88 6.93 32.04
C ARG A 215 14.69 6.24 33.40
N GLY A 216 15.35 5.09 33.58
CA GLY A 216 15.26 4.34 34.82
C GLY A 216 13.84 3.93 35.18
N THR A 217 13.51 3.97 36.47
CA THR A 217 12.20 3.53 37.02
C THR A 217 11.01 4.35 36.51
N ALA A 218 11.24 5.57 36.01
CA ALA A 218 10.19 6.40 35.41
C ALA A 218 9.57 5.78 34.14
N LEU A 219 10.26 4.83 33.50
CA LEU A 219 9.73 4.09 32.35
C LEU A 219 8.52 3.21 32.70
N THR A 220 8.43 2.77 33.96
CA THR A 220 7.43 1.80 34.41
C THR A 220 6.57 2.35 35.55
N ALA A 221 6.77 3.60 35.96
CA ALA A 221 5.97 4.26 36.99
C ALA A 221 4.46 4.15 36.69
N LYS A 222 3.65 3.81 37.71
CA LYS A 222 2.19 3.83 37.55
C LYS A 222 1.74 5.29 37.54
N ARG A 223 0.63 5.58 36.85
CA ARG A 223 0.13 6.95 36.66
C ARG A 223 -0.16 7.69 37.98
N TYR A 224 -0.29 6.97 39.10
CA TYR A 224 -0.51 7.52 40.44
C TYR A 224 0.78 7.87 41.21
N ASP A 225 1.97 7.55 40.68
CA ASP A 225 3.26 7.83 41.33
C ASP A 225 3.99 9.05 40.74
N LEU A 226 3.42 9.70 39.72
CA LEU A 226 4.00 10.87 39.04
C LEU A 226 3.64 12.22 39.69
N ASP A 227 2.74 12.23 40.69
CA ASP A 227 2.23 13.44 41.35
C ASP A 227 2.86 13.70 42.74
N LYS A 228 3.96 13.03 43.12
CA LYS A 228 4.52 13.17 44.48
C LYS A 228 5.85 13.90 44.63
N ASP A 229 6.54 14.25 43.56
CA ASP A 229 7.79 15.02 43.66
C ASP A 229 7.81 16.12 42.60
N ASP A 230 7.06 17.20 42.85
CA ASP A 230 7.35 18.55 42.36
C ASP A 230 6.27 19.54 42.88
N THR A 231 6.33 19.85 44.18
CA THR A 231 5.92 21.20 44.60
C THR A 231 7.11 22.14 44.33
N PRO A 232 6.95 23.19 43.52
CA PRO A 232 8.01 24.17 43.33
C PRO A 232 8.28 24.85 44.66
N THR A 233 9.55 24.86 45.06
CA THR A 233 10.04 25.66 46.18
C THR A 233 9.76 27.13 45.86
N GLU A 234 8.80 27.72 46.58
CA GLU A 234 8.57 29.16 46.54
C GLU A 234 9.81 29.87 47.10
N LYS A 235 10.42 30.71 46.26
CA LYS A 235 11.34 31.75 46.70
C LYS A 235 10.55 32.83 47.44
N LYS A 236 10.87 33.06 48.71
CA LYS A 236 11.06 34.39 49.30
C LYS A 236 11.85 34.28 50.59
#